data_AF-A0A835RKM7-F1
#
_entry.id   AF-A0A835RKM7-F1
#
_cell.length_a   1.000
_cell.length_b   1.000
_cell.length_c   1.000
_cell.angle_alpha   90.00
_cell.angle_beta   90.00
_cell.angle_gamma   90.00
#
_symmetry.space_group_name_H-M   'P 1'
#
loop_
_entity.id
_entity.type
_entity.pdbx_description
1 polymer ?
#
loop_
_entity_poly.entity_id
_entity_poly.type
_entity_poly.pdbx_seq_one_letter_code
_entity_poly.pdbx_strand_id
1 'polypeptide(L)'
;MEDNLEQAEQPSSPSAATAGIELEEKPEAEARRSSSLKSALKYARRARQLWPELDGISTLITALKILRASPTDHYKILRIEPFAHIIAIKKQYKSRSHSPSRQSGNPVPAAEDAFKRIADSFLSFRPFPQA
;
A
#
# COMPACT_ATOMS: atom_id res chain seq x y z
N MET A 1 -20.44 7.87 -66.56
CA MET A 1 -19.47 8.25 -65.51
C MET A 1 -20.29 8.74 -64.32
N GLU A 2 -21.24 7.98 -63.77
CA GLU A 2 -21.12 6.62 -63.21
C GLU A 2 -19.84 6.41 -62.41
N ASP A 3 -20.04 5.75 -61.26
CA ASP A 3 -19.07 5.15 -60.34
C ASP A 3 -18.55 6.10 -59.23
N ASN A 4 -18.56 5.79 -57.94
CA ASN A 4 -18.86 4.53 -57.28
C ASN A 4 -19.06 4.75 -55.77
N LEU A 5 -19.92 3.94 -55.18
CA LEU A 5 -19.95 3.60 -53.77
C LEU A 5 -18.85 2.55 -53.56
N GLU A 6 -17.86 2.76 -52.68
CA GLU A 6 -17.17 1.60 -52.08
C GLU A 6 -16.43 1.97 -50.79
N GLN A 7 -16.67 1.14 -49.78
CA GLN A 7 -16.00 1.11 -48.50
C GLN A 7 -14.51 0.77 -48.65
N ALA A 8 -13.67 1.33 -47.77
CA ALA A 8 -12.42 0.71 -47.38
C ALA A 8 -12.39 0.60 -45.86
N GLU A 9 -12.90 -0.52 -45.39
CA GLU A 9 -12.48 -1.13 -44.14
C GLU A 9 -11.01 -1.53 -44.29
N GLN A 10 -10.14 -1.07 -43.38
CA GLN A 10 -8.90 -1.77 -43.10
C GLN A 10 -8.65 -1.80 -41.58
N PRO A 11 -8.04 -2.90 -41.09
CA PRO A 11 -8.17 -3.42 -39.75
C PRO A 11 -6.84 -3.30 -38.98
N SER A 12 -6.77 -3.98 -37.82
CA SER A 12 -5.58 -4.20 -36.97
C SER A 12 -5.20 -3.02 -36.06
N SER A 13 -5.38 -3.12 -34.76
CA SER A 13 -4.59 -4.05 -33.95
C SER A 13 -5.35 -4.56 -32.71
N PRO A 14 -5.49 -5.88 -32.55
CA PRO A 14 -5.53 -6.52 -31.24
C PRO A 14 -4.08 -6.84 -30.86
N SER A 15 -3.35 -5.88 -30.29
CA SER A 15 -2.04 -6.19 -29.72
C SER A 15 -2.20 -6.46 -28.25
N ALA A 16 -2.31 -7.76 -27.95
CA ALA A 16 -1.79 -8.43 -26.77
C ALA A 16 -2.03 -7.67 -25.46
N ALA A 17 -3.03 -8.10 -24.69
CA ALA A 17 -2.69 -9.01 -23.59
C ALA A 17 -1.43 -8.51 -22.87
N THR A 18 -1.58 -7.49 -22.01
CA THR A 18 -0.60 -7.28 -20.96
C THR A 18 -0.70 -8.52 -20.09
N ALA A 19 0.16 -9.46 -20.46
CA ALA A 19 0.42 -10.71 -19.82
C ALA A 19 0.47 -10.50 -18.31
N GLY A 20 -0.02 -11.52 -17.61
CA GLY A 20 -0.02 -11.57 -16.17
C GLY A 20 1.29 -11.03 -15.62
N ILE A 21 1.15 -10.14 -14.64
CA ILE A 21 2.23 -9.78 -13.75
C ILE A 21 2.43 -11.03 -12.88
N GLU A 22 3.10 -12.02 -13.46
CA GLU A 22 3.63 -13.15 -12.71
C GLU A 22 4.71 -12.61 -11.77
N LEU A 23 4.47 -12.91 -10.51
CA LEU A 23 5.24 -12.53 -9.34
C LEU A 23 6.59 -13.24 -9.39
N GLU A 24 7.59 -12.58 -9.95
CA GLU A 24 9.00 -12.91 -9.69
C GLU A 24 9.64 -11.69 -9.01
N GLU A 25 9.26 -11.48 -7.74
CA GLU A 25 9.85 -10.47 -6.88
C GLU A 25 11.25 -10.94 -6.46
N LYS A 26 12.23 -10.67 -7.33
CA LYS A 26 13.66 -10.95 -7.09
C LYS A 26 14.08 -10.36 -5.72
N PRO A 27 14.87 -11.10 -4.90
CA PRO A 27 15.30 -10.65 -3.57
C PRO A 27 16.10 -9.33 -3.58
N GLU A 28 16.71 -8.97 -4.71
CA GLU A 28 17.35 -7.67 -4.89
C GLU A 28 16.38 -6.48 -4.89
N ALA A 29 15.17 -6.66 -5.41
CA ALA A 29 14.14 -5.62 -5.44
C ALA A 29 13.65 -5.32 -4.02
N GLU A 30 13.46 -6.36 -3.20
CA GLU A 30 13.13 -6.21 -1.78
C GLU A 30 14.27 -5.59 -0.98
N ALA A 31 15.53 -5.97 -1.24
CA ALA A 31 16.68 -5.39 -0.58
C ALA A 31 16.82 -3.89 -0.88
N ARG A 32 16.67 -3.48 -2.15
CA ARG A 32 16.68 -2.07 -2.58
C ARG A 32 15.49 -1.29 -2.02
N ARG A 33 14.32 -1.91 -1.92
CA ARG A 33 13.15 -1.36 -1.21
C ARG A 33 13.46 -1.15 0.27
N SER A 34 14.11 -2.11 0.94
CA SER A 34 14.43 -1.99 2.37
C SER A 34 15.43 -0.87 2.68
N SER A 35 16.43 -0.66 1.82
CA SER A 35 17.40 0.43 1.94
C SER A 35 16.77 1.79 1.63
N SER A 36 15.91 1.86 0.61
CA SER A 36 15.21 3.10 0.24
C SER A 36 14.19 3.53 1.30
N LEU A 37 13.51 2.57 1.96
CA LEU A 37 12.60 2.84 3.08
C LEU A 37 13.34 3.44 4.30
N LYS A 38 14.57 2.99 4.59
CA LYS A 38 15.39 3.56 5.67
C LYS A 38 15.77 5.02 5.40
N SER A 39 16.22 5.32 4.18
CA SER A 39 16.52 6.70 3.78
C SER A 39 15.26 7.57 3.73
N ALA A 40 14.15 7.06 3.17
CA ALA A 40 12.87 7.77 3.13
C ALA A 40 12.40 8.14 4.54
N LEU A 41 12.56 7.24 5.51
CA LEU A 41 12.22 7.50 6.91
C LEU A 41 13.13 8.59 7.52
N LYS A 42 14.43 8.61 7.20
CA LYS A 42 15.35 9.68 7.62
C LYS A 42 14.88 11.03 7.09
N TYR A 43 14.54 11.13 5.80
CA TYR A 43 14.05 12.36 5.19
C TYR A 43 12.69 12.78 5.75
N ALA A 44 11.75 11.85 5.94
CA ALA A 44 10.44 12.16 6.53
C ALA A 44 10.57 12.70 7.97
N ARG A 45 11.49 12.14 8.78
CA ARG A 45 11.80 12.68 10.11
C ARG A 45 12.40 14.08 10.03
N ARG A 46 13.30 14.31 9.06
CA ARG A 46 13.91 15.62 8.87
C ARG A 46 12.89 16.66 8.42
N ALA A 47 12.00 16.30 7.50
CA ALA A 47 10.89 17.15 7.07
C ALA A 47 10.00 17.54 8.27
N ARG A 48 9.67 16.61 9.16
CA ARG A 48 8.91 16.90 10.40
C ARG A 48 9.63 17.90 11.32
N GLN A 49 10.95 17.83 11.41
CA GLN A 49 11.75 18.74 12.25
C GLN A 49 11.80 20.15 11.66
N LEU A 50 11.86 20.26 10.34
CA LEU A 50 11.94 21.55 9.65
C LEU A 50 10.57 22.22 9.55
N TRP A 51 9.51 21.44 9.30
CA TRP A 51 8.15 21.91 9.08
C TRP A 51 7.16 21.02 9.86
N PRO A 52 6.95 21.31 11.16
CA PRO A 52 6.05 20.51 11.99
C PRO A 52 4.57 20.64 11.59
N GLU A 53 4.19 21.77 10.98
CA GLU A 53 2.83 22.06 10.48
C GLU A 53 2.50 21.38 9.15
N LEU A 54 3.46 20.71 8.50
CA LEU A 54 3.19 20.09 7.20
C LEU A 54 2.29 18.87 7.39
N ASP A 55 1.06 19.02 6.92
CA ASP A 55 0.04 17.97 6.97
C ASP A 55 0.52 16.70 6.23
N GLY A 56 0.14 15.54 6.77
CA GLY A 56 0.52 14.25 6.19
C GLY A 56 1.94 13.73 6.49
N ILE A 57 2.88 14.52 7.01
CA ILE A 57 4.23 13.99 7.39
C ILE A 57 4.12 12.90 8.45
N SER A 58 3.28 13.11 9.47
CA SER A 58 3.07 12.12 10.54
C SER A 58 2.52 10.80 9.98
N THR A 59 1.60 10.91 9.01
CA THR A 59 1.04 9.78 8.28
C THR A 59 2.10 9.06 7.46
N LEU A 60 2.94 9.80 6.72
CA LEU A 60 4.06 9.25 5.95
C LEU A 60 5.07 8.51 6.84
N ILE A 61 5.46 9.08 7.97
CA ILE A 61 6.36 8.42 8.94
C ILE A 61 5.74 7.11 9.44
N THR A 62 4.44 7.11 9.69
CA THR A 62 3.73 5.93 10.17
C THR A 62 3.63 4.87 9.09
N ALA A 63 3.31 5.25 7.86
CA ALA A 63 3.27 4.38 6.69
C ALA A 63 4.63 3.71 6.44
N LEU A 64 5.72 4.49 6.44
CA LEU A 64 7.08 3.97 6.26
C LEU A 64 7.50 3.01 7.38
N LYS A 65 7.03 3.22 8.62
CA LYS A 65 7.27 2.27 9.72
C LYS A 65 6.55 0.94 9.50
N ILE A 66 5.33 0.98 8.95
CA ILE A 66 4.54 -0.21 8.63
C ILE A 66 5.14 -0.96 7.44
N LEU A 67 5.52 -0.25 6.37
CA LEU A 67 6.17 -0.84 5.20
C LEU A 67 7.53 -1.47 5.53
N ARG A 68 8.20 -0.97 6.57
CA ARG A 68 9.45 -1.55 7.06
C ARG A 68 9.26 -2.81 7.90
N ALA A 69 8.08 -3.03 8.49
CA ALA A 69 7.82 -4.25 9.24
C ALA A 69 7.81 -5.45 8.29
N SER A 70 8.29 -6.59 8.79
CA SER A 70 8.22 -7.86 8.05
C SER A 70 6.74 -8.19 7.76
N PRO A 71 6.40 -8.66 6.55
CA PRO A 71 5.02 -9.03 6.21
C PRO A 71 4.44 -10.12 7.13
N THR A 72 5.29 -10.95 7.73
CA THR A 72 4.90 -12.01 8.67
C THR A 72 4.64 -11.48 10.09
N ASP A 73 5.11 -10.28 10.41
CA ASP A 73 5.00 -9.70 11.76
C ASP A 73 3.75 -8.81 11.87
N HIS A 74 2.60 -9.46 11.93
CA HIS A 74 1.29 -8.81 12.00
C HIS A 74 1.12 -7.92 13.24
N TYR A 75 1.76 -8.29 14.35
CA TYR A 75 1.72 -7.50 15.59
C TYR A 75 2.49 -6.18 15.44
N LYS A 76 3.67 -6.18 14.80
CA LYS A 76 4.43 -4.95 14.52
C LYS A 76 3.74 -4.07 13.48
N ILE A 77 3.12 -4.66 12.44
CA ILE A 77 2.34 -3.92 11.44
C ILE A 77 1.17 -3.17 12.11
N LEU A 78 0.42 -3.86 12.96
CA LEU A 78 -0.66 -3.29 13.75
C LEU A 78 -0.17 -2.52 14.99
N ARG A 79 1.15 -2.42 15.22
CA ARG A 79 1.83 -1.91 16.44
C ARG A 79 1.03 -2.18 17.71
N ILE A 80 0.70 -3.45 17.92
CA ILE A 80 0.04 -4.00 19.11
C ILE A 80 1.01 -4.91 19.84
N GLU A 81 0.74 -5.16 21.12
CA GLU A 81 1.47 -6.14 21.89
C GLU A 81 1.24 -7.56 21.32
N PRO A 82 2.26 -8.44 21.32
CA PRO A 82 2.08 -9.85 21.03
C PRO A 82 0.96 -10.45 21.89
N PHE A 83 0.12 -11.31 21.32
CA PHE A 83 -1.01 -11.96 22.00
C PHE A 83 -2.09 -11.00 22.54
N ALA A 84 -2.11 -9.75 22.08
CA ALA A 84 -3.20 -8.84 22.41
C ALA A 84 -4.56 -9.43 22.05
N HIS A 85 -5.55 -9.24 22.92
CA HIS A 85 -6.89 -9.77 22.73
C HIS A 85 -7.56 -9.20 21.45
N ILE A 86 -8.40 -10.00 20.77
CA ILE A 86 -9.04 -9.63 19.50
C ILE A 86 -9.78 -8.28 19.52
N ILE A 87 -10.33 -7.88 20.67
CA ILE A 87 -10.97 -6.57 20.85
C ILE A 87 -9.95 -5.43 20.69
N ALA A 88 -8.77 -5.58 21.27
CA ALA A 88 -7.69 -4.59 21.15
C ALA A 88 -7.22 -4.49 19.69
N ILE A 89 -7.09 -5.63 18.99
CA ILE A 89 -6.76 -5.69 17.56
C ILE A 89 -7.82 -4.94 16.73
N LYS A 90 -9.11 -5.21 16.95
CA LYS A 90 -10.22 -4.53 16.25
C LYS A 90 -10.23 -3.03 16.50
N LYS A 91 -10.00 -2.60 17.75
CA LYS A 91 -9.93 -1.17 18.13
C LYS A 91 -8.77 -0.46 17.42
N GLN A 92 -7.61 -1.11 17.38
CA GLN A 92 -6.39 -0.59 16.75
C GLN A 92 -6.49 -0.53 15.23
N TYR A 93 -7.11 -1.52 14.60
CA TYR A 93 -7.42 -1.51 13.17
C TYR A 93 -8.38 -0.37 12.83
N LYS A 94 -9.48 -0.22 13.58
CA LYS A 94 -10.46 0.87 13.34
C LYS A 94 -9.82 2.25 13.48
N SER A 95 -8.98 2.44 14.51
CA SER A 95 -8.25 3.69 14.73
C SER A 95 -7.27 4.00 13.59
N ARG A 96 -6.53 3.00 13.08
CA ARG A 96 -5.57 3.20 11.99
C ARG A 96 -6.23 3.39 10.63
N SER A 97 -7.29 2.66 10.34
CA SER A 97 -8.00 2.76 9.06
C SER A 97 -8.65 4.14 8.87
N HIS A 98 -9.03 4.78 9.97
CA HIS A 98 -9.58 6.14 9.99
C HIS A 98 -8.50 7.25 9.91
N SER A 99 -7.27 6.94 9.46
CA SER A 99 -6.23 7.96 9.40
C SER A 99 -6.60 9.12 8.45
N PRO A 100 -6.06 10.33 8.68
CA PRO A 100 -6.36 11.53 7.90
C PRO A 100 -6.09 11.39 6.39
N SER A 101 -5.21 10.47 5.97
CA SER A 101 -4.86 10.28 4.56
C SER A 101 -6.02 9.79 3.68
N ARG A 102 -7.11 9.28 4.26
CA ARG A 102 -8.32 8.91 3.51
C ARG A 102 -9.31 10.07 3.33
N GLN A 103 -9.20 11.13 4.14
CA GLN A 103 -10.16 12.24 4.19
C GLN A 103 -9.56 13.57 3.73
N SER A 104 -8.24 13.73 3.86
CA SER A 104 -7.49 14.87 3.32
C SER A 104 -7.21 14.64 1.84
N GLY A 105 -7.39 15.68 1.02
CA GLY A 105 -7.15 15.66 -0.43
C GLY A 105 -5.69 15.44 -0.86
N ASN A 106 -4.81 15.03 0.08
CA ASN A 106 -3.41 14.74 -0.14
C ASN A 106 -3.15 13.23 0.04
N PRO A 107 -3.44 12.41 -0.98
CA PRO A 107 -3.15 10.98 -0.93
C PRO A 107 -1.63 10.78 -0.83
N VAL A 108 -1.18 10.13 0.23
CA VAL A 108 0.22 9.69 0.35
C VAL A 108 0.27 8.26 -0.19
N PRO A 109 0.92 7.99 -1.33
CA PRO A 109 0.91 6.65 -1.94
C PRO A 109 1.43 5.55 -0.99
N ALA A 110 2.44 5.88 -0.18
CA ALA A 110 2.96 4.98 0.85
C ALA A 110 1.92 4.60 1.92
N ALA A 111 0.94 5.48 2.19
CA ALA A 111 -0.11 5.21 3.18
C ALA A 111 -1.10 4.16 2.65
N GLU A 112 -1.43 4.17 1.36
CA GLU A 112 -2.30 3.15 0.75
C GLU A 112 -1.72 1.75 0.89
N ASP A 113 -0.45 1.58 0.53
CA ASP A 113 0.24 0.30 0.67
C ASP A 113 0.38 -0.12 2.15
N ALA A 114 0.52 0.84 3.07
CA ALA A 114 0.50 0.55 4.50
C ALA A 114 -0.88 0.06 4.97
N PHE A 115 -1.97 0.64 4.44
CA PHE A 115 -3.33 0.19 4.76
C PHE A 115 -3.62 -1.20 4.24
N LYS A 116 -3.14 -1.54 3.04
CA LYS A 116 -3.23 -2.91 2.51
C LYS A 116 -2.57 -3.90 3.48
N ARG A 117 -1.32 -3.63 3.90
CA ARG A 117 -0.61 -4.47 4.88
C ARG A 117 -1.34 -4.60 6.22
N ILE A 118 -1.96 -3.52 6.70
CA ILE A 118 -2.78 -3.53 7.92
C ILE A 118 -4.02 -4.42 7.74
N ALA A 119 -4.69 -4.34 6.60
CA ALA A 119 -5.87 -5.14 6.28
C ALA A 119 -5.53 -6.62 6.14
N ASP A 120 -4.46 -6.95 5.42
CA ASP A 120 -3.98 -8.33 5.25
C ASP A 120 -3.61 -8.93 6.61
N SER A 121 -2.90 -8.17 7.44
CA SER A 121 -2.55 -8.60 8.80
C SER A 121 -3.79 -8.83 9.68
N PHE A 122 -4.84 -8.01 9.52
CA PHE A 122 -6.08 -8.19 10.25
C PHE A 122 -6.86 -9.43 9.79
N LEU A 123 -6.78 -9.77 8.49
CA LEU A 123 -7.40 -10.97 7.94
C LEU A 123 -6.77 -12.23 8.53
N SER A 124 -5.45 -12.27 8.72
CA SER A 124 -4.76 -13.40 9.38
C SER A 124 -5.22 -13.68 10.82
N PHE A 125 -5.76 -12.67 11.52
CA PHE A 125 -6.30 -12.85 12.87
C PHE A 125 -7.76 -13.33 12.90
N ARG A 126 -8.48 -13.31 11.78
CA ARG A 126 -9.84 -13.83 11.78
C ARG A 126 -9.77 -15.36 11.75
N PRO A 127 -10.40 -16.06 12.71
CA PRO A 127 -10.58 -17.49 12.56
C PRO A 127 -11.43 -17.76 11.31
N PHE A 128 -11.03 -18.78 10.55
CA PHE A 128 -11.82 -19.31 9.44
C PHE A 128 -13.25 -19.58 9.93
N PRO A 129 -14.30 -19.24 9.15
CA PRO A 129 -15.64 -19.67 9.49
C PRO A 129 -15.66 -21.20 9.47
N GLN A 130 -15.84 -21.81 10.63
CA GLN A 130 -16.27 -23.21 10.72
C GLN A 130 -17.68 -23.24 10.13
N ALA A 131 -17.81 -23.89 8.97
CA ALA A 131 -19.06 -24.15 8.28
C ALA A 131 -19.86 -25.26 8.99
#